data_AF-A0A218P7B0-F1
#
_entry.id   AF-A0A218P7B0-F1
#
_cell.length_a   1.000
_cell.length_b   1.000
_cell.length_c   1.000
_cell.angle_alpha   90.00
_cell.angle_beta   90.00
_cell.angle_gamma   90.00
#
_symmetry.space_group_name_H-M   'P 1'
#
loop_
_entity.id
_entity.type
_entity.pdbx_description
1 polymer ?
#
loop_
_entity_poly.entity_id
_entity_poly.type
_entity_poly.pdbx_seq_one_letter_code
_entity_poly.pdbx_strand_id
1 'polypeptide(L)'
;MKEIGKVKRLDEFLTIKRNSSKSKDKSVTSSRTQQAETLNQESSFALIKGTIARTDRVSGLPHLDELTHHLISVATASLKFNSPETTLAALIHDYYKPVFDFRKENRWKWYHYITNQKTYVQLLSEFKDSINVFNVARISQWHHPNYKTRECNEICQIENSKLISALETSLPFALPQRDDYVIIQHLRVPGKYRVFLLALLKEMLSRELSKEYAKRFQKILGVSRIRYEYRPVQGLRRVEDVGKLIQENDWKIEIKENTMIIPLPSRFHKEVFYFEYYEGSEIVLDVDTKARMIRGVKVPFGMALSTIYFAGAQDAYLVYVDAGNGLLPLDALLGALIEDLKRSLSKNKQKTAFNSIDISKITMSLTGEFESDTMCVFCGEPGESISDNEKVKSIMANKFTDTWLLLTHGASVCPACKLGFEIEELFRAQGMNKYLAEEAILEMRLISTEIPIFRSENFLRSISSKIWLELLSEVYYSLHKSKELQKITKKNEWTTAFYLNPKVVIYPYIADMTPQVLSVALRYSKKKFVLQSGIHSRVVFPGNEKDMTSEEFAIVRKFYSSHPSIGLNLVHRIKSVYNPIFGVPKVAIQRGGGSRARKRKS
;
A
#
# COMPACT_ATOMS: atom_id res chain seq x y z
N MET A 1 37.99 -28.46 -4.13
CA MET A 1 36.70 -28.37 -4.85
C MET A 1 35.78 -29.43 -4.26
N LYS A 2 34.79 -29.04 -3.44
CA LYS A 2 33.72 -29.93 -2.96
C LYS A 2 32.48 -29.63 -3.79
N GLU A 3 31.90 -30.68 -4.36
CA GLU A 3 30.68 -30.62 -5.17
C GLU A 3 29.56 -29.92 -4.39
N ILE A 4 29.09 -28.79 -4.93
CA ILE A 4 27.84 -28.16 -4.53
C ILE A 4 26.74 -29.00 -5.15
N GLY A 5 25.99 -29.72 -4.32
CA GLY A 5 24.87 -30.55 -4.73
C GLY A 5 23.88 -29.76 -5.59
N LYS A 6 23.40 -30.41 -6.66
CA LYS A 6 22.38 -29.89 -7.59
C LYS A 6 21.17 -29.35 -6.83
N VAL A 7 21.00 -28.03 -6.81
CA VAL A 7 19.75 -27.37 -6.43
C VAL A 7 18.73 -27.66 -7.52
N LYS A 8 17.73 -28.51 -7.22
CA LYS A 8 16.61 -28.81 -8.14
C LYS A 8 15.86 -27.51 -8.46
N ARG A 9 15.75 -27.15 -9.75
CA ARG A 9 15.03 -25.95 -10.22
C ARG A 9 13.51 -26.12 -10.04
N LEU A 10 12.80 -24.99 -9.88
CA LEU A 10 11.33 -24.94 -9.78
C LEU A 10 10.64 -25.54 -11.03
N ASP A 11 11.33 -25.54 -12.17
CA ASP A 11 10.82 -26.09 -13.44
C ASP A 11 10.75 -27.64 -13.44
N GLU A 12 11.67 -28.31 -12.75
CA GLU A 12 11.60 -29.77 -12.49
C GLU A 12 10.60 -30.11 -11.37
N PHE A 13 10.11 -29.10 -10.64
CA PHE A 13 9.24 -29.25 -9.48
C PHE A 13 7.74 -29.24 -9.82
N LEU A 14 7.35 -28.65 -10.96
CA LEU A 14 5.95 -28.51 -11.39
C LEU A 14 5.52 -29.58 -12.41
N THR A 15 6.42 -30.49 -12.78
CA THR A 15 6.12 -31.63 -13.65
C THR A 15 5.40 -32.72 -12.86
N ILE A 16 4.07 -32.65 -12.81
CA ILE A 16 3.23 -33.77 -12.39
C ILE A 16 3.23 -34.80 -13.53
N LYS A 17 3.65 -36.05 -13.26
CA LYS A 17 3.39 -37.19 -14.16
C LYS A 17 1.88 -37.29 -14.38
N ARG A 18 1.44 -37.02 -15.62
CA ARG A 18 0.06 -37.25 -16.08
C ARG A 18 -0.30 -38.71 -15.84
N ASN A 19 -1.08 -39.00 -14.80
CA ASN A 19 -1.90 -40.21 -14.78
C ASN A 19 -3.19 -39.88 -15.50
N SER A 20 -3.36 -40.46 -16.68
CA SER A 20 -4.50 -40.27 -17.56
C SER A 20 -5.77 -40.89 -16.95
N SER A 21 -6.62 -40.07 -16.33
CA SER A 21 -8.03 -40.41 -16.15
C SER A 21 -8.82 -39.82 -17.31
N LYS A 22 -9.34 -40.69 -18.19
CA LYS A 22 -10.28 -40.34 -19.26
C LYS A 22 -11.56 -39.77 -18.63
N SER A 23 -11.90 -38.51 -18.89
CA SER A 23 -13.25 -37.98 -18.66
C SER A 23 -13.92 -37.67 -20.00
N LYS A 24 -15.10 -38.25 -20.18
CA LYS A 24 -15.98 -38.11 -21.34
C LYS A 24 -16.43 -36.67 -21.55
N ASP A 25 -16.47 -36.26 -22.82
CA ASP A 25 -17.10 -35.05 -23.30
C ASP A 25 -18.58 -34.95 -22.88
N LYS A 26 -18.94 -33.81 -22.30
CA LYS A 26 -20.34 -33.34 -22.22
C LYS A 26 -20.42 -31.84 -22.57
N SER A 27 -20.99 -31.62 -23.75
CA SER A 27 -21.87 -30.54 -24.20
C SER A 27 -21.57 -29.09 -23.80
N VAL A 28 -21.26 -28.31 -24.83
CA VAL A 28 -21.20 -26.85 -24.90
C VAL A 28 -22.62 -26.27 -24.83
N THR A 29 -23.12 -25.95 -23.62
CA THR A 29 -24.28 -25.04 -23.44
C THR A 29 -24.42 -24.48 -22.01
N SER A 30 -23.34 -24.48 -21.20
CA SER A 30 -23.34 -24.01 -19.80
C SER A 30 -22.37 -22.85 -19.50
N SER A 31 -21.78 -22.22 -20.52
CA SER A 31 -20.62 -21.34 -20.35
C SER A 31 -20.90 -20.05 -19.56
N ARG A 32 -22.07 -19.41 -19.74
CA ARG A 32 -22.39 -18.15 -19.04
C ARG A 32 -22.66 -18.33 -17.55
N THR A 33 -23.39 -19.38 -17.18
CA THR A 33 -23.70 -19.67 -15.77
C THR A 33 -22.46 -20.14 -15.02
N GLN A 34 -21.63 -20.98 -15.64
CA GLN A 34 -20.35 -21.40 -15.07
C GLN A 34 -19.35 -20.24 -14.96
N GLN A 35 -19.31 -19.33 -15.93
CA GLN A 35 -18.49 -18.13 -15.87
C GLN A 35 -18.95 -17.19 -14.75
N ALA A 36 -20.27 -17.01 -14.57
CA ALA A 36 -20.85 -16.22 -13.48
C ALA A 36 -20.62 -16.85 -12.10
N GLU A 37 -20.73 -18.18 -11.97
CA GLU A 37 -20.41 -18.91 -10.72
C GLU A 37 -18.92 -18.84 -10.39
N THR A 38 -18.04 -18.95 -11.39
CA THR A 38 -16.58 -18.79 -11.22
C THR A 38 -16.22 -17.37 -10.80
N LEU A 39 -16.79 -16.34 -11.44
CA LEU A 39 -16.67 -14.93 -11.05
C LEU A 39 -17.15 -14.68 -9.61
N ASN A 40 -18.25 -15.31 -9.22
CA ASN A 40 -18.82 -15.23 -7.88
C ASN A 40 -17.93 -15.87 -6.83
N GLN A 41 -17.26 -16.97 -7.16
CA GLN A 41 -16.33 -17.64 -6.27
C GLN A 41 -14.99 -16.88 -6.19
N GLU A 42 -14.48 -16.35 -7.30
CA GLU A 42 -13.23 -15.59 -7.33
C GLU A 42 -13.32 -14.24 -6.59
N SER A 43 -14.45 -13.54 -6.70
CA SER A 43 -14.69 -12.28 -5.96
C SER A 43 -14.81 -12.48 -4.45
N SER A 44 -15.21 -13.67 -4.00
CA SER A 44 -15.32 -13.98 -2.56
C SER A 44 -13.96 -14.04 -1.86
N PHE A 45 -12.90 -14.48 -2.57
CA PHE A 45 -11.53 -14.62 -2.06
C PHE A 45 -10.61 -13.46 -2.44
N ALA A 46 -11.15 -12.33 -2.89
CA ALA A 46 -10.35 -11.14 -3.15
C ALA A 46 -9.75 -10.57 -1.85
N LEU A 47 -8.47 -10.22 -1.90
CA LEU A 47 -7.75 -9.55 -0.82
C LEU A 47 -8.33 -8.16 -0.54
N ILE A 48 -8.72 -7.48 -1.62
CA ILE A 48 -9.28 -6.14 -1.62
C ILE A 48 -10.50 -6.10 -2.55
N LYS A 49 -11.51 -5.33 -2.14
CA LYS A 49 -12.72 -5.05 -2.92
C LYS A 49 -12.98 -3.54 -2.90
N GLY A 50 -13.13 -2.95 -4.07
CA GLY A 50 -13.32 -1.51 -4.25
C GLY A 50 -14.02 -1.19 -5.56
N THR A 51 -14.16 0.10 -5.85
CA THR A 51 -14.76 0.61 -7.10
C THR A 51 -13.77 1.51 -7.80
N ILE A 52 -13.72 1.46 -9.13
CA ILE A 52 -12.89 2.38 -9.88
C ILE A 52 -13.30 3.84 -9.63
N ALA A 53 -12.30 4.69 -9.38
CA ALA A 53 -12.53 6.11 -9.14
C ALA A 53 -12.68 6.90 -10.44
N ARG A 54 -11.83 6.67 -11.44
CA ARG A 54 -11.62 7.63 -12.54
C ARG A 54 -11.42 6.96 -13.90
N THR A 55 -11.67 7.74 -14.94
CA THR A 55 -11.40 7.41 -16.34
C THR A 55 -10.77 8.61 -17.03
N ASP A 56 -9.82 8.38 -17.92
CA ASP A 56 -9.25 9.46 -18.72
C ASP A 56 -10.30 10.09 -19.63
N ARG A 57 -10.29 11.42 -19.71
CA ARG A 57 -11.34 12.20 -20.39
C ARG A 57 -11.31 12.01 -21.91
N VAL A 58 -10.15 11.69 -22.49
CA VAL A 58 -9.95 11.61 -23.95
C VAL A 58 -10.13 10.18 -24.44
N SER A 59 -9.39 9.26 -23.86
CA SER A 59 -9.35 7.84 -24.24
C SER A 59 -10.49 7.02 -23.62
N GLY A 60 -11.08 7.49 -22.53
CA GLY A 60 -12.06 6.73 -21.75
C GLY A 60 -11.45 5.57 -20.96
N LEU A 61 -10.11 5.46 -20.93
CA LEU A 61 -9.43 4.37 -20.24
C LEU A 61 -9.57 4.49 -18.73
N PRO A 62 -9.79 3.38 -18.01
CA PRO A 62 -9.80 3.36 -16.56
C PRO A 62 -8.41 3.72 -15.99
N HIS A 63 -8.39 4.52 -14.91
CA HIS A 63 -7.22 4.59 -14.04
C HIS A 63 -7.26 3.46 -13.01
N LEU A 64 -6.10 2.91 -12.66
CA LEU A 64 -5.98 1.95 -11.56
C LEU A 64 -6.03 2.66 -10.20
N ASP A 65 -7.14 3.32 -9.91
CA ASP A 65 -7.35 4.03 -8.66
C ASP A 65 -8.66 3.60 -7.99
N GLU A 66 -8.60 3.48 -6.68
CA GLU A 66 -9.69 3.00 -5.83
C GLU A 66 -10.48 4.20 -5.30
N LEU A 67 -11.81 4.12 -5.33
CA LEU A 67 -12.70 5.23 -5.00
C LEU A 67 -12.43 5.84 -3.62
N THR A 68 -12.29 5.04 -2.58
CA THR A 68 -12.07 5.57 -1.22
C THR A 68 -10.71 6.24 -1.09
N HIS A 69 -9.71 5.75 -1.82
CA HIS A 69 -8.38 6.36 -1.90
C HIS A 69 -8.42 7.73 -2.60
N HIS A 70 -9.18 7.85 -3.70
CA HIS A 70 -9.47 9.14 -4.35
C HIS A 70 -10.19 10.10 -3.39
N LEU A 71 -11.29 9.64 -2.77
CA LEU A 71 -12.07 10.45 -1.84
C LEU A 71 -11.22 10.98 -0.68
N ILE A 72 -10.37 10.15 -0.08
CA ILE A 72 -9.53 10.59 1.04
C ILE A 72 -8.39 11.51 0.60
N SER A 73 -7.87 11.35 -0.62
CA SER A 73 -6.87 12.25 -1.19
C SER A 73 -7.44 13.65 -1.40
N VAL A 74 -8.61 13.75 -2.02
CA VAL A 74 -9.32 15.02 -2.25
C VAL A 74 -9.74 15.64 -0.92
N ALA A 75 -10.26 14.84 0.02
CA ALA A 75 -10.64 15.34 1.35
C ALA A 75 -9.43 15.87 2.11
N THR A 76 -8.28 15.19 2.06
CA THR A 76 -7.07 15.66 2.73
C THR A 76 -6.57 16.97 2.14
N ALA A 77 -6.53 17.09 0.80
CA ALA A 77 -6.18 18.34 0.13
C ALA A 77 -7.16 19.48 0.49
N SER A 78 -8.45 19.17 0.63
CA SER A 78 -9.47 20.15 0.99
C SER A 78 -9.34 20.74 2.39
N LEU A 79 -8.58 20.09 3.29
CA LEU A 79 -8.32 20.61 4.63
C LEU A 79 -7.67 22.00 4.57
N LYS A 80 -7.00 22.37 3.46
CA LYS A 80 -6.47 23.73 3.22
C LYS A 80 -7.51 24.83 3.32
N PHE A 81 -8.75 24.55 2.94
CA PHE A 81 -9.83 25.53 2.97
C PHE A 81 -10.33 25.80 4.40
N ASN A 82 -9.91 25.00 5.41
CA ASN A 82 -10.37 25.10 6.80
C ASN A 82 -11.91 25.16 6.93
N SER A 83 -12.62 24.49 6.04
CA SER A 83 -14.07 24.53 5.91
C SER A 83 -14.64 23.13 6.15
N PRO A 84 -15.44 22.90 7.22
CA PRO A 84 -16.05 21.61 7.47
C PRO A 84 -16.98 21.20 6.33
N GLU A 85 -17.71 22.14 5.72
CA GLU A 85 -18.57 21.86 4.59
C GLU A 85 -17.78 21.37 3.36
N THR A 86 -16.66 22.03 3.06
CA THR A 86 -15.82 21.66 1.91
C THR A 86 -15.16 20.30 2.13
N THR A 87 -14.65 20.04 3.33
CA THR A 87 -14.02 18.75 3.65
C THR A 87 -15.05 17.62 3.67
N LEU A 88 -16.24 17.83 4.23
CA LEU A 88 -17.28 16.82 4.20
C LEU A 88 -17.78 16.57 2.77
N ALA A 89 -17.94 17.63 1.97
CA ALA A 89 -18.29 17.49 0.55
C ALA A 89 -17.22 16.69 -0.20
N ALA A 90 -15.93 16.94 0.05
CA ALA A 90 -14.83 16.19 -0.53
C ALA A 90 -14.85 14.71 -0.16
N LEU A 91 -15.24 14.36 1.06
CA LEU A 91 -15.38 12.96 1.49
C LEU A 91 -16.50 12.20 0.78
N ILE A 92 -17.49 12.89 0.20
CA ILE A 92 -18.70 12.28 -0.37
C ILE A 92 -18.99 12.67 -1.83
N HIS A 93 -18.15 13.47 -2.48
CA HIS A 93 -18.46 14.04 -3.80
C HIS A 93 -18.77 12.97 -4.87
N ASP A 94 -18.13 11.81 -4.74
CA ASP A 94 -18.30 10.64 -5.61
C ASP A 94 -19.09 9.49 -4.95
N TYR A 95 -19.89 9.76 -3.91
CA TYR A 95 -20.58 8.76 -3.10
C TYR A 95 -21.39 7.72 -3.91
N TYR A 96 -21.99 8.12 -5.05
CA TYR A 96 -22.81 7.23 -5.87
C TYR A 96 -22.04 6.48 -6.97
N LYS A 97 -20.71 6.62 -7.07
CA LYS A 97 -19.91 5.83 -8.02
C LYS A 97 -20.15 4.33 -7.88
N PRO A 98 -20.26 3.70 -6.70
CA PRO A 98 -20.43 2.24 -6.64
C PRO A 98 -21.84 1.73 -7.00
N VAL A 99 -22.76 2.64 -7.34
CA VAL A 99 -24.09 2.32 -7.89
C VAL A 99 -24.36 2.98 -9.23
N PHE A 100 -23.31 3.43 -9.92
CA PHE A 100 -23.43 4.20 -11.15
C PHE A 100 -24.39 3.58 -12.17
N ASP A 101 -24.90 4.40 -13.08
CA ASP A 101 -25.53 3.90 -14.30
C ASP A 101 -24.86 4.47 -15.56
N PHE A 102 -24.94 3.69 -16.63
CA PHE A 102 -24.53 4.13 -17.96
C PHE A 102 -25.78 4.47 -18.78
N ARG A 103 -25.92 5.75 -19.14
CA ARG A 103 -26.96 6.23 -20.04
C ARG A 103 -26.35 6.57 -21.39
N LYS A 104 -27.08 6.23 -22.45
CA LYS A 104 -26.82 6.70 -23.80
C LYS A 104 -27.82 7.80 -24.11
N GLU A 105 -27.35 9.05 -24.05
CA GLU A 105 -28.08 10.20 -24.60
C GLU A 105 -27.53 10.46 -26.01
N ASN A 106 -26.49 11.29 -26.13
CA ASN A 106 -25.76 11.52 -27.38
C ASN A 106 -24.43 10.73 -27.42
N ARG A 107 -23.86 10.48 -26.24
CA ARG A 107 -22.70 9.62 -25.98
C ARG A 107 -22.98 8.81 -24.72
N TRP A 108 -22.28 7.70 -24.53
CA TRP A 108 -22.32 6.98 -23.26
C TRP A 108 -21.78 7.90 -22.16
N LYS A 109 -22.56 8.06 -21.09
CA LYS A 109 -22.20 8.87 -19.93
C LYS A 109 -22.24 8.01 -18.68
N TRP A 110 -21.29 8.25 -17.80
CA TRP A 110 -21.18 7.62 -16.49
C TRP A 110 -21.89 8.47 -15.44
N TYR A 111 -23.16 8.16 -15.16
CA TYR A 111 -23.97 8.89 -14.18
C TYR A 111 -23.73 8.34 -12.78
N HIS A 112 -23.22 9.18 -11.88
CA HIS A 112 -22.80 8.81 -10.54
C HIS A 112 -23.07 9.92 -9.49
N TYR A 113 -24.11 10.73 -9.72
CA TYR A 113 -24.53 11.76 -8.78
C TYR A 113 -26.05 11.90 -8.76
N ILE A 114 -26.56 12.47 -7.66
CA ILE A 114 -27.97 12.82 -7.48
C ILE A 114 -28.05 14.31 -7.16
N THR A 115 -28.99 15.02 -7.79
CA THR A 115 -29.23 16.45 -7.57
C THR A 115 -30.28 16.74 -6.48
N ASN A 116 -31.05 15.73 -6.08
CA ASN A 116 -32.07 15.85 -5.03
C ASN A 116 -31.44 16.19 -3.67
N GLN A 117 -31.64 17.42 -3.23
CA GLN A 117 -31.13 17.92 -1.96
C GLN A 117 -31.66 17.15 -0.74
N LYS A 118 -32.90 16.64 -0.78
CA LYS A 118 -33.48 15.88 0.34
C LYS A 118 -32.67 14.64 0.68
N THR A 119 -32.03 14.01 -0.31
CA THR A 119 -31.16 12.86 -0.08
C THR A 119 -29.92 13.22 0.73
N TYR A 120 -29.29 14.38 0.46
CA TYR A 120 -28.15 14.85 1.24
C TYR A 120 -28.56 15.28 2.65
N VAL A 121 -29.73 15.90 2.80
CA VAL A 121 -30.31 16.24 4.11
C VAL A 121 -30.53 14.99 4.97
N GLN A 122 -30.94 13.88 4.36
CA GLN A 122 -31.06 12.61 5.08
C GLN A 122 -29.70 11.99 5.40
N LEU A 123 -28.81 11.92 4.40
CA LEU A 123 -27.46 11.36 4.52
C LEU A 123 -26.62 12.08 5.58
N LEU A 124 -26.75 13.40 5.69
CA LEU A 124 -25.98 14.27 6.59
C LEU A 124 -26.80 14.71 7.81
N SER A 125 -27.83 13.96 8.16
CA SER A 125 -28.74 14.31 9.26
C SER A 125 -28.03 14.48 10.60
N GLU A 126 -26.97 13.69 10.86
CA GLU A 126 -26.11 13.77 12.05
C GLU A 126 -25.41 15.14 12.19
N PHE A 127 -25.24 15.89 11.10
CA PHE A 127 -24.46 17.12 11.08
C PHE A 127 -25.30 18.39 10.98
N LYS A 128 -26.64 18.28 10.89
CA LYS A 128 -27.57 19.39 10.58
C LYS A 128 -27.39 20.63 11.47
N ASP A 129 -27.02 20.42 12.73
CA ASP A 129 -26.86 21.50 13.71
C ASP A 129 -25.45 22.13 13.68
N SER A 130 -24.49 21.48 13.02
CA SER A 130 -23.08 21.85 13.02
C SER A 130 -22.57 22.41 11.68
N ILE A 131 -23.19 22.06 10.56
CA ILE A 131 -22.76 22.46 9.22
C ILE A 131 -23.94 22.81 8.32
N ASN A 132 -23.70 23.67 7.32
CA ASN A 132 -24.70 23.93 6.30
C ASN A 132 -24.77 22.79 5.28
N VAL A 133 -25.65 21.82 5.53
CA VAL A 133 -25.87 20.64 4.67
C VAL A 133 -26.20 21.02 3.22
N PHE A 134 -26.90 22.13 2.98
CA PHE A 134 -27.20 22.59 1.63
C PHE A 134 -25.94 23.02 0.89
N ASN A 135 -25.01 23.67 1.59
CA ASN A 135 -23.73 24.03 1.02
C ASN A 135 -22.88 22.78 0.71
N VAL A 136 -22.87 21.78 1.61
CA VAL A 136 -22.20 20.49 1.34
C VAL A 136 -22.74 19.82 0.08
N ALA A 137 -24.07 19.73 -0.04
CA ALA A 137 -24.74 19.16 -1.21
C ALA A 137 -24.38 19.93 -2.49
N ARG A 138 -24.38 21.28 -2.43
CA ARG A 138 -24.01 22.13 -3.57
C ARG A 138 -22.55 21.90 -3.99
N ILE A 139 -21.61 21.88 -3.04
CA ILE A 139 -20.19 21.65 -3.34
C ILE A 139 -19.99 20.24 -3.92
N SER A 140 -20.60 19.23 -3.31
CA SER A 140 -20.54 17.83 -3.74
C SER A 140 -21.11 17.61 -5.14
N GLN A 141 -22.21 18.28 -5.52
CA GLN A 141 -22.87 18.05 -6.81
C GLN A 141 -22.16 18.73 -7.99
N TRP A 142 -21.55 19.89 -7.77
CA TRP A 142 -20.96 20.74 -8.81
C TRP A 142 -19.44 20.68 -8.86
N HIS A 143 -18.86 19.52 -8.51
CA HIS A 143 -17.42 19.31 -8.50
C HIS A 143 -16.81 19.08 -9.90
N HIS A 144 -17.65 18.91 -10.93
CA HIS A 144 -17.21 18.95 -12.32
C HIS A 144 -17.32 20.37 -12.89
N PRO A 145 -16.35 20.82 -13.71
CA PRO A 145 -16.37 22.17 -14.25
C PRO A 145 -17.61 22.40 -15.11
N ASN A 146 -18.28 23.54 -14.90
CA ASN A 146 -19.35 23.95 -15.80
C ASN A 146 -18.73 24.37 -17.13
N TYR A 147 -18.92 23.55 -18.18
CA TYR A 147 -18.35 23.80 -19.50
C TYR A 147 -18.70 25.15 -20.11
N LYS A 148 -19.79 25.81 -19.66
CA LYS A 148 -20.21 27.12 -20.14
C LYS A 148 -19.59 28.29 -19.38
N THR A 149 -19.52 28.21 -18.05
CA THR A 149 -19.04 29.33 -17.21
C THR A 149 -17.57 29.20 -16.80
N ARG A 150 -16.97 28.01 -16.95
CA ARG A 150 -15.65 27.63 -16.39
C ARG A 150 -15.54 27.84 -14.87
N GLU A 151 -16.64 28.10 -14.18
CA GLU A 151 -16.67 28.21 -12.73
C GLU A 151 -16.39 26.85 -12.10
N CYS A 152 -15.56 26.88 -11.06
CA CYS A 152 -14.99 25.70 -10.43
C CYS A 152 -15.03 25.92 -8.92
N ASN A 153 -15.81 25.08 -8.23
CA ASN A 153 -15.82 25.08 -6.77
C ASN A 153 -14.51 24.51 -6.20
N GLU A 154 -14.37 24.51 -4.90
CA GLU A 154 -13.16 24.09 -4.17
C GLU A 154 -12.74 22.66 -4.52
N ILE A 155 -13.70 21.73 -4.63
CA ILE A 155 -13.42 20.34 -5.03
C ILE A 155 -12.97 20.29 -6.49
N CYS A 156 -13.69 20.98 -7.37
CA CYS A 156 -13.32 21.11 -8.78
C CYS A 156 -11.90 21.68 -8.93
N GLN A 157 -11.50 22.64 -8.09
CA GLN A 157 -10.15 23.21 -8.11
C GLN A 157 -9.11 22.17 -7.73
N ILE A 158 -9.33 21.39 -6.66
CA ILE A 158 -8.45 20.28 -6.29
C ILE A 158 -8.40 19.25 -7.43
N GLU A 159 -9.55 18.82 -7.94
CA GLU A 159 -9.67 17.79 -8.98
C GLU A 159 -9.09 18.18 -10.34
N ASN A 160 -9.04 19.45 -10.67
CA ASN A 160 -8.39 19.94 -11.89
C ASN A 160 -6.98 20.49 -11.63
N SER A 161 -6.52 20.54 -10.37
CA SER A 161 -5.17 20.97 -10.04
C SER A 161 -4.14 19.96 -10.54
N LYS A 162 -2.88 20.40 -10.61
CA LYS A 162 -1.76 19.51 -10.87
C LYS A 162 -1.52 18.50 -9.75
N LEU A 163 -2.11 18.61 -8.56
CA LEU A 163 -2.13 17.48 -7.63
C LEU A 163 -2.82 16.31 -8.32
N ILE A 164 -4.03 16.52 -8.81
CA ILE A 164 -4.81 15.45 -9.42
C ILE A 164 -4.27 15.15 -10.83
N SER A 165 -3.86 16.14 -11.63
CA SER A 165 -3.22 15.88 -12.94
C SER A 165 -1.82 15.25 -12.87
N ALA A 166 -0.97 15.56 -11.89
CA ALA A 166 0.28 14.83 -11.62
C ALA A 166 -0.05 13.45 -11.05
N LEU A 167 -1.06 13.35 -10.17
CA LEU A 167 -1.64 12.08 -9.74
C LEU A 167 -2.35 11.32 -10.87
N GLU A 168 -2.46 11.85 -12.10
CA GLU A 168 -3.24 11.30 -13.23
C GLU A 168 -2.47 11.18 -14.58
N THR A 169 -1.22 11.66 -14.72
CA THR A 169 -0.46 11.57 -15.99
C THR A 169 0.65 10.51 -15.96
N SER A 170 0.81 9.80 -17.08
CA SER A 170 1.62 8.59 -17.26
C SER A 170 3.06 8.81 -17.74
N LEU A 171 3.55 10.06 -17.74
CA LEU A 171 4.90 10.37 -18.21
C LEU A 171 5.92 10.16 -17.08
N PRO A 172 7.16 9.75 -17.38
CA PRO A 172 8.25 9.88 -16.42
C PRO A 172 8.26 11.34 -16.01
N PHE A 173 8.02 11.60 -14.74
CA PHE A 173 7.85 12.95 -14.22
C PHE A 173 8.95 13.86 -14.74
N ALA A 174 8.60 14.85 -15.56
CA ALA A 174 9.18 16.16 -15.31
C ALA A 174 8.67 16.50 -13.91
N LEU A 175 9.55 16.46 -12.91
CA LEU A 175 9.19 16.66 -11.52
C LEU A 175 8.26 17.85 -11.42
N PRO A 176 7.09 17.73 -10.78
CA PRO A 176 6.20 18.85 -10.64
C PRO A 176 6.99 19.93 -9.90
N GLN A 177 7.05 21.12 -10.48
CA GLN A 177 7.33 22.28 -9.65
C GLN A 177 6.29 22.29 -8.53
N ARG A 178 6.68 22.71 -7.32
CA ARG A 178 5.79 22.74 -6.15
C ARG A 178 4.42 23.30 -6.54
N ASP A 179 3.39 22.46 -6.46
CA ASP A 179 2.02 22.79 -6.85
C ASP A 179 1.13 22.92 -5.60
N ASP A 180 -0.03 23.56 -5.74
CA ASP A 180 -0.87 24.01 -4.62
C ASP A 180 -1.38 22.92 -3.67
N TYR A 181 -1.27 21.62 -3.98
CA TYR A 181 -1.75 20.54 -3.11
C TYR A 181 -0.84 19.31 -3.01
N VAL A 182 0.37 19.35 -3.57
CA VAL A 182 1.39 18.29 -3.43
C VAL A 182 2.62 18.88 -2.76
N ILE A 183 3.16 18.18 -1.77
CA ILE A 183 4.52 18.43 -1.31
C ILE A 183 5.48 17.44 -1.94
N ILE A 184 6.60 17.96 -2.42
CA ILE A 184 7.68 17.20 -3.03
C ILE A 184 8.97 17.61 -2.34
N GLN A 185 9.68 16.61 -1.83
CA GLN A 185 10.96 16.80 -1.17
C GLN A 185 11.99 15.89 -1.83
N HIS A 186 13.01 16.50 -2.42
CA HIS A 186 14.10 15.83 -3.11
C HIS A 186 15.18 15.35 -2.14
N LEU A 187 15.67 14.13 -2.35
CA LEU A 187 16.76 13.50 -1.63
C LEU A 187 17.76 12.83 -2.59
N ARG A 188 19.05 13.06 -2.35
CA ARG A 188 20.18 12.32 -2.92
C ARG A 188 20.36 11.01 -2.16
N VAL A 189 20.13 9.89 -2.83
CA VAL A 189 20.18 8.53 -2.26
C VAL A 189 21.15 7.55 -2.93
N PRO A 190 22.37 7.95 -3.37
CA PRO A 190 23.33 6.98 -3.90
C PRO A 190 23.81 5.99 -2.83
N GLY A 191 23.88 4.72 -3.22
CA GLY A 191 24.45 3.64 -2.39
C GLY A 191 23.56 3.14 -1.25
N LYS A 192 23.97 2.00 -0.66
CA LYS A 192 23.16 1.20 0.26
C LYS A 192 22.69 1.95 1.52
N TYR A 193 23.55 2.79 2.11
CA TYR A 193 23.24 3.48 3.37
C TYR A 193 22.16 4.56 3.19
N ARG A 194 22.22 5.31 2.09
CA ARG A 194 21.24 6.36 1.84
C ARG A 194 19.88 5.79 1.42
N VAL A 195 19.85 4.71 0.65
CA VAL A 195 18.61 3.96 0.36
C VAL A 195 18.01 3.35 1.64
N PHE A 196 18.85 2.85 2.55
CA PHE A 196 18.40 2.38 3.85
C PHE A 196 17.79 3.51 4.70
N LEU A 197 18.44 4.68 4.75
CA LEU A 197 17.88 5.86 5.41
C LEU A 197 16.57 6.33 4.77
N LEU A 198 16.47 6.28 3.45
CA LEU A 198 15.23 6.61 2.73
C LEU A 198 14.06 5.72 3.19
N ALA A 199 14.28 4.42 3.36
CA ALA A 199 13.25 3.52 3.86
C ALA A 199 12.80 3.86 5.28
N LEU A 200 13.75 4.19 6.16
CA LEU A 200 13.44 4.64 7.52
C LEU A 200 12.71 5.98 7.54
N LEU A 201 13.13 6.92 6.70
CA LEU A 201 12.49 8.23 6.54
C LEU A 201 11.08 8.11 5.99
N LYS A 202 10.81 7.23 5.01
CA LYS A 202 9.45 6.99 4.50
C LYS A 202 8.52 6.45 5.58
N GLU A 203 9.02 5.51 6.39
CA GLU A 203 8.24 4.98 7.51
C GLU A 203 7.92 6.07 8.54
N MET A 204 8.92 6.89 8.90
CA MET A 204 8.72 8.00 9.83
C MET A 204 7.77 9.06 9.26
N LEU A 205 7.98 9.47 8.01
CA LEU A 205 7.08 10.38 7.29
C LEU A 205 5.64 9.87 7.31
N SER A 206 5.42 8.57 7.01
CA SER A 206 4.08 7.99 7.01
C SER A 206 3.43 8.03 8.40
N ARG A 207 4.21 7.86 9.47
CA ARG A 207 3.70 7.96 10.86
C ARG A 207 3.34 9.41 11.21
N GLU A 208 4.24 10.35 10.95
CA GLU A 208 4.01 11.77 11.27
C GLU A 208 2.85 12.35 10.44
N LEU A 209 2.78 12.04 9.14
CA LEU A 209 1.64 12.42 8.31
C LEU A 209 0.32 11.82 8.84
N SER A 210 0.33 10.57 9.33
CA SER A 210 -0.89 9.97 9.89
C SER A 210 -1.41 10.74 11.11
N LYS A 211 -0.52 11.21 11.98
CA LYS A 211 -0.86 12.06 13.14
C LYS A 211 -1.38 13.42 12.69
N GLU A 212 -0.67 14.07 11.78
CA GLU A 212 -1.02 15.40 11.30
C GLU A 212 -2.37 15.41 10.58
N TYR A 213 -2.61 14.45 9.68
CA TYR A 213 -3.90 14.34 9.00
C TYR A 213 -5.05 14.04 9.98
N ALA A 214 -4.86 13.09 10.91
CA ALA A 214 -5.87 12.78 11.92
C ALA A 214 -6.21 13.99 12.81
N LYS A 215 -5.19 14.76 13.22
CA LYS A 215 -5.35 16.02 13.96
C LYS A 215 -6.10 17.07 13.15
N ARG A 216 -5.82 17.20 11.84
CA ARG A 216 -6.51 18.15 10.96
C ARG A 216 -7.97 17.78 10.77
N PHE A 217 -8.28 16.51 10.52
CA PHE A 217 -9.66 16.01 10.48
C PHE A 217 -10.36 16.22 11.83
N GLN A 218 -9.67 15.98 12.96
CA GLN A 218 -10.25 16.21 14.28
C GLN A 218 -10.62 17.68 14.48
N LYS A 219 -9.73 18.58 14.07
CA LYS A 219 -9.93 20.02 14.21
C LYS A 219 -11.09 20.52 13.35
N ILE A 220 -11.23 20.01 12.13
CA ILE A 220 -12.19 20.53 11.15
C ILE A 220 -13.56 19.81 11.27
N LEU A 221 -13.57 18.49 11.36
CA LEU A 221 -14.79 17.67 11.35
C LEU A 221 -15.12 17.02 12.69
N GLY A 222 -14.28 17.18 13.71
CA GLY A 222 -14.50 16.53 15.01
C GLY A 222 -14.24 15.02 14.99
N VAL A 223 -13.57 14.49 13.97
CA VAL A 223 -13.24 13.05 13.84
C VAL A 223 -11.78 12.84 13.50
N SER A 224 -11.16 11.77 14.02
CA SER A 224 -9.77 11.41 13.67
C SER A 224 -9.66 10.19 12.75
N ARG A 225 -10.79 9.56 12.41
CA ARG A 225 -10.86 8.34 11.60
C ARG A 225 -12.01 8.44 10.61
N ILE A 226 -11.79 7.91 9.42
CA ILE A 226 -12.77 7.92 8.33
C ILE A 226 -12.91 6.49 7.82
N ARG A 227 -14.12 5.95 7.87
CA ARG A 227 -14.44 4.60 7.43
C ARG A 227 -15.45 4.64 6.29
N TYR A 228 -15.06 4.11 5.14
CA TYR A 228 -15.96 3.87 4.02
C TYR A 228 -16.43 2.42 4.05
N GLU A 229 -17.75 2.21 4.07
CA GLU A 229 -18.35 0.88 4.04
C GLU A 229 -19.10 0.65 2.74
N TYR A 230 -18.60 -0.20 1.86
CA TYR A 230 -19.35 -0.68 0.71
C TYR A 230 -20.51 -1.56 1.17
N ARG A 231 -21.72 -1.01 1.16
CA ARG A 231 -22.94 -1.70 1.57
C ARG A 231 -23.72 -2.18 0.34
N PRO A 232 -24.01 -3.48 0.23
CA PRO A 232 -24.78 -4.03 -0.88
C PRO A 232 -26.15 -3.37 -1.05
N VAL A 233 -26.51 -3.02 -2.29
CA VAL A 233 -27.89 -2.64 -2.68
C VAL A 233 -28.38 -3.58 -3.78
N GLN A 234 -29.50 -4.27 -3.54
CA GLN A 234 -30.03 -5.30 -4.44
C GLN A 234 -31.15 -4.76 -5.34
N GLY A 235 -31.19 -5.22 -6.59
CA GLY A 235 -32.31 -4.99 -7.51
C GLY A 235 -32.44 -3.58 -8.10
N LEU A 236 -31.62 -2.61 -7.66
CA LEU A 236 -31.68 -1.22 -8.12
C LEU A 236 -30.87 -1.03 -9.40
N ARG A 237 -31.47 -0.44 -10.44
CA ARG A 237 -30.82 -0.20 -11.74
C ARG A 237 -30.47 1.26 -12.00
N ARG A 238 -31.21 2.22 -11.46
CA ARG A 238 -30.95 3.65 -11.63
C ARG A 238 -30.43 4.28 -10.35
N VAL A 239 -29.54 5.27 -10.48
CA VAL A 239 -28.94 5.96 -9.32
C VAL A 239 -30.04 6.63 -8.48
N GLU A 240 -31.10 7.12 -9.12
CA GLU A 240 -32.25 7.74 -8.47
C GLU A 240 -33.01 6.75 -7.55
N ASP A 241 -33.06 5.46 -7.90
CA ASP A 241 -33.69 4.44 -7.05
C ASP A 241 -32.90 4.27 -5.74
N VAL A 242 -31.57 4.38 -5.81
CA VAL A 242 -30.70 4.38 -4.62
C VAL A 242 -30.93 5.65 -3.80
N GLY A 243 -31.16 6.77 -4.45
CA GLY A 243 -31.55 8.02 -3.78
C GLY A 243 -32.84 7.89 -2.97
N LYS A 244 -33.84 7.17 -3.48
CA LYS A 244 -35.08 6.86 -2.73
C LYS A 244 -34.81 5.92 -1.57
N LEU A 245 -34.04 4.85 -1.81
CA LEU A 245 -33.62 3.92 -0.75
C LEU A 245 -32.98 4.67 0.43
N ILE A 246 -32.07 5.61 0.15
CA ILE A 246 -31.40 6.42 1.19
C ILE A 246 -32.39 7.33 1.94
N GLN A 247 -33.40 7.87 1.26
CA GLN A 247 -34.43 8.68 1.91
C GLN A 247 -35.34 7.85 2.83
N GLU A 248 -35.61 6.60 2.45
CA GLU A 248 -36.55 5.71 3.12
C GLU A 248 -35.91 4.83 4.21
N ASN A 249 -34.57 4.72 4.24
CA ASN A 249 -33.83 3.83 5.14
C ASN A 249 -32.71 4.55 5.89
N ASP A 250 -32.09 3.86 6.86
CA ASP A 250 -31.00 4.39 7.67
C ASP A 250 -29.64 4.29 6.95
N TRP A 251 -29.40 5.24 6.04
CA TRP A 251 -28.14 5.39 5.29
C TRP A 251 -27.33 6.61 5.75
N LYS A 252 -27.64 7.17 6.92
CA LYS A 252 -26.94 8.37 7.41
C LYS A 252 -25.45 8.10 7.62
N ILE A 253 -24.65 9.13 7.43
CA ILE A 253 -23.25 9.15 7.87
C ILE A 253 -23.26 9.31 9.38
N GLU A 254 -22.60 8.40 10.08
CA GLU A 254 -22.60 8.34 11.55
C GLU A 254 -21.23 8.66 12.11
N ILE A 255 -21.18 9.27 13.30
CA ILE A 255 -19.95 9.37 14.09
C ILE A 255 -20.05 8.37 15.26
N LYS A 256 -19.10 7.44 15.33
CA LYS A 256 -18.95 6.51 16.46
C LYS A 256 -17.53 6.54 16.97
N GLU A 257 -17.35 6.83 18.26
CA GLU A 257 -16.03 6.78 18.92
C GLU A 257 -14.94 7.49 18.09
N ASN A 258 -15.24 8.71 17.64
CA ASN A 258 -14.36 9.55 16.82
C ASN A 258 -14.10 9.07 15.38
N THR A 259 -14.90 8.12 14.90
CA THR A 259 -14.86 7.59 13.54
C THR A 259 -16.08 8.03 12.75
N MET A 260 -15.87 8.71 11.62
CA MET A 260 -16.93 8.97 10.65
C MET A 260 -17.13 7.73 9.78
N ILE A 261 -18.33 7.15 9.82
CA ILE A 261 -18.71 5.98 9.02
C ILE A 261 -19.57 6.46 7.85
N ILE A 262 -19.03 6.32 6.65
CA ILE A 262 -19.63 6.72 5.38
C ILE A 262 -20.13 5.45 4.66
N PRO A 263 -21.44 5.17 4.65
CA PRO A 263 -21.98 3.99 4.00
C PRO A 263 -22.05 4.19 2.48
N LEU A 264 -21.12 3.63 1.71
CA LEU A 264 -21.15 3.69 0.25
C LEU A 264 -22.12 2.63 -0.29
N PRO A 265 -23.23 3.01 -0.94
CA PRO A 265 -24.11 2.02 -1.56
C PRO A 265 -23.35 1.36 -2.70
N SER A 266 -23.46 0.04 -2.85
CA SER A 266 -22.79 -0.69 -3.91
C SER A 266 -23.64 -1.80 -4.50
N ARG A 267 -23.73 -1.83 -5.83
CA ARG A 267 -24.37 -2.94 -6.56
C ARG A 267 -23.43 -4.13 -6.76
N PHE A 268 -22.16 -3.92 -6.47
CA PHE A 268 -21.07 -4.82 -6.86
C PHE A 268 -20.60 -5.69 -5.70
N HIS A 269 -20.81 -5.21 -4.48
CA HIS A 269 -20.50 -5.94 -3.27
C HIS A 269 -21.70 -6.79 -2.85
N LYS A 270 -21.46 -8.06 -2.51
CA LYS A 270 -22.47 -8.98 -1.94
C LYS A 270 -22.57 -8.89 -0.43
N GLU A 271 -21.47 -8.50 0.19
CA GLU A 271 -21.32 -8.37 1.63
C GLU A 271 -20.62 -7.05 1.92
N VAL A 272 -20.74 -6.57 3.16
CA VAL A 272 -20.08 -5.33 3.57
C VAL A 272 -18.57 -5.51 3.51
N PHE A 273 -17.90 -4.63 2.78
CA PHE A 273 -16.45 -4.49 2.79
C PHE A 273 -16.10 -3.04 3.13
N TYR A 274 -15.02 -2.81 3.89
CA TYR A 274 -14.69 -1.45 4.29
C TYR A 274 -13.21 -1.10 4.17
N PHE A 275 -12.97 0.18 3.94
CA PHE A 275 -11.68 0.82 4.17
C PHE A 275 -11.82 1.78 5.35
N GLU A 276 -10.85 1.75 6.26
CA GLU A 276 -10.78 2.69 7.38
C GLU A 276 -9.43 3.40 7.38
N TYR A 277 -9.46 4.72 7.26
CA TYR A 277 -8.28 5.56 7.32
C TYR A 277 -8.12 6.15 8.73
N TYR A 278 -6.92 6.02 9.31
CA TYR A 278 -6.71 6.31 10.73
C TYR A 278 -5.30 6.79 11.08
N GLU A 279 -5.13 7.30 12.31
CA GLU A 279 -3.83 7.55 12.94
C GLU A 279 -3.18 6.23 13.34
N GLY A 280 -2.28 5.71 12.50
CA GLY A 280 -1.59 4.46 12.74
C GLY A 280 -0.20 4.40 12.13
N SER A 281 0.47 3.27 12.31
CA SER A 281 1.79 2.99 11.75
C SER A 281 1.83 1.75 10.85
N GLU A 282 0.77 0.95 10.84
CA GLU A 282 0.70 -0.31 10.09
C GLU A 282 -0.70 -0.53 9.50
N ILE A 283 -0.76 -1.28 8.41
CA ILE A 283 -2.03 -1.75 7.85
C ILE A 283 -2.58 -2.88 8.73
N VAL A 284 -3.88 -2.82 9.03
CA VAL A 284 -4.59 -3.85 9.80
C VAL A 284 -5.67 -4.47 8.93
N LEU A 285 -5.68 -5.80 8.83
CA LEU A 285 -6.69 -6.56 8.11
C LEU A 285 -7.73 -7.10 9.09
N ASP A 286 -9.00 -6.79 8.85
CA ASP A 286 -10.12 -7.34 9.59
C ASP A 286 -10.63 -8.60 8.90
N VAL A 287 -10.63 -9.71 9.63
CA VAL A 287 -10.85 -11.04 9.08
C VAL A 287 -12.09 -11.67 9.72
N ASP A 288 -13.01 -12.16 8.90
CA ASP A 288 -14.06 -13.06 9.35
C ASP A 288 -13.62 -14.51 9.20
N THR A 289 -13.30 -15.14 10.32
CA THR A 289 -12.96 -16.57 10.35
C THR A 289 -14.13 -17.50 10.00
N LYS A 290 -15.36 -17.10 10.31
CA LYS A 290 -16.58 -17.90 10.03
C LYS A 290 -16.94 -17.80 8.56
N ALA A 291 -16.98 -16.58 8.01
CA ALA A 291 -17.26 -16.34 6.59
C ALA A 291 -16.05 -16.62 5.69
N ARG A 292 -14.86 -16.88 6.26
CA ARG A 292 -13.61 -17.20 5.55
C ARG A 292 -13.21 -16.11 4.55
N MET A 293 -13.22 -14.86 5.01
CA MET A 293 -12.91 -13.70 4.17
C MET A 293 -12.31 -12.54 4.95
N ILE A 294 -11.79 -11.56 4.22
CA ILE A 294 -11.39 -10.26 4.74
C ILE A 294 -12.60 -9.33 4.63
N ARG A 295 -13.02 -8.73 5.76
CA ARG A 295 -14.16 -7.81 5.86
C ARG A 295 -13.76 -6.37 5.63
N GLY A 296 -12.50 -6.03 5.83
CA GLY A 296 -12.01 -4.69 5.54
C GLY A 296 -10.55 -4.51 5.87
N VAL A 297 -10.07 -3.32 5.53
CA VAL A 297 -8.67 -2.94 5.66
C VAL A 297 -8.57 -1.57 6.32
N LYS A 298 -7.78 -1.48 7.38
CA LYS A 298 -7.45 -0.22 8.04
C LYS A 298 -6.09 0.25 7.57
N VAL A 299 -6.02 1.46 7.03
CA VAL A 299 -4.84 2.03 6.39
C VAL A 299 -4.46 3.32 7.13
N PRO A 300 -3.20 3.45 7.60
CA PRO A 300 -2.73 4.73 8.12
C PRO A 300 -2.81 5.84 7.06
N PHE A 301 -3.30 7.03 7.41
CA PHE A 301 -3.44 8.11 6.41
C PHE A 301 -2.13 8.42 5.69
N GLY A 302 -1.00 8.47 6.43
CA GLY A 302 0.30 8.76 5.83
C GLY A 302 0.77 7.67 4.86
N MET A 303 0.38 6.41 5.03
CA MET A 303 0.65 5.36 4.04
C MET A 303 -0.23 5.52 2.80
N ALA A 304 -1.51 5.86 2.99
CA ALA A 304 -2.45 6.09 1.90
C ALA A 304 -2.17 7.37 1.10
N LEU A 305 -1.38 8.31 1.62
CA LEU A 305 -1.26 9.66 1.05
C LEU A 305 0.20 10.09 0.88
N SER A 306 1.14 9.14 0.87
CA SER A 306 2.55 9.42 0.56
C SER A 306 3.25 8.25 -0.15
N THR A 307 4.18 8.58 -1.04
CA THR A 307 4.97 7.61 -1.83
C THR A 307 6.42 8.09 -1.97
N ILE A 308 7.27 7.21 -2.53
CA ILE A 308 8.62 7.52 -2.99
C ILE A 308 8.64 7.41 -4.50
N TYR A 309 9.19 8.43 -5.16
CA TYR A 309 9.51 8.38 -6.57
C TYR A 309 11.03 8.35 -6.76
N PHE A 310 11.56 7.30 -7.38
CA PHE A 310 12.96 7.24 -7.77
C PHE A 310 13.17 7.90 -9.14
N ALA A 311 14.12 8.81 -9.24
CA ALA A 311 14.62 9.32 -10.52
C ALA A 311 16.04 8.81 -10.75
N GLY A 312 16.15 7.76 -11.57
CA GLY A 312 17.42 7.05 -11.77
C GLY A 312 17.89 6.33 -10.52
N ALA A 313 19.21 6.17 -10.38
CA ALA A 313 19.82 5.41 -9.28
C ALA A 313 20.29 6.28 -8.10
N GLN A 314 20.21 7.61 -8.22
CA GLN A 314 20.80 8.55 -7.27
C GLN A 314 19.78 9.45 -6.59
N ASP A 315 18.60 9.64 -7.16
CA ASP A 315 17.64 10.62 -6.66
C ASP A 315 16.33 9.95 -6.27
N ALA A 316 15.77 10.41 -5.16
CA ALA A 316 14.45 10.03 -4.69
C ALA A 316 13.66 11.27 -4.28
N TYR A 317 12.35 11.20 -4.45
CA TYR A 317 11.42 12.26 -4.09
C TYR A 317 10.39 11.69 -3.13
N LEU A 318 10.32 12.27 -1.94
CA LEU A 318 9.21 12.03 -1.02
C LEU A 318 8.04 12.89 -1.49
N VAL A 319 6.93 12.25 -1.82
CA VAL A 319 5.73 12.91 -2.36
C VAL A 319 4.55 12.62 -1.44
N TYR A 320 3.81 13.66 -1.06
CA TYR A 320 2.61 13.51 -0.23
C TYR A 320 1.58 14.64 -0.45
N VAL A 321 0.33 14.39 -0.05
CA VAL A 321 -0.79 15.34 -0.19
C VAL A 321 -0.71 16.46 0.85
N ASP A 322 -0.80 17.73 0.45
CA ASP A 322 -0.73 18.84 1.39
C ASP A 322 -2.09 19.12 2.06
N ALA A 323 -2.19 18.91 3.37
CA ALA A 323 -3.37 19.20 4.19
C ALA A 323 -3.46 20.64 4.74
N GLY A 324 -2.60 21.55 4.26
CA GLY A 324 -2.50 22.94 4.70
C GLY A 324 -1.49 23.19 5.82
N ASN A 325 -0.65 22.20 6.10
CA ASN A 325 0.45 22.32 7.06
C ASN A 325 1.78 22.66 6.37
N GLY A 326 1.84 22.59 5.04
CA GLY A 326 3.06 22.84 4.27
C GLY A 326 4.06 21.69 4.32
N LEU A 327 5.33 22.02 4.02
CA LEU A 327 6.43 21.07 3.98
C LEU A 327 6.82 20.65 5.41
N LEU A 328 6.86 19.34 5.68
CA LEU A 328 7.46 18.79 6.89
C LEU A 328 8.99 18.92 6.76
N PRO A 329 9.65 19.68 7.67
CA PRO A 329 11.09 19.86 7.59
C PRO A 329 11.86 18.53 7.72
N LEU A 330 12.89 18.33 6.89
CA LEU A 330 13.67 17.08 6.88
C LEU A 330 14.37 16.83 8.22
N ASP A 331 14.89 17.90 8.82
CA ASP A 331 15.56 17.90 10.11
C ASP A 331 14.62 17.47 11.24
N ALA A 332 13.37 17.93 11.22
CA ALA A 332 12.34 17.48 12.15
C ALA A 332 12.05 15.98 11.98
N LEU A 333 11.93 15.48 10.74
CA LEU A 333 11.74 14.06 10.46
C LEU A 333 12.94 13.21 10.88
N LEU A 334 14.17 13.69 10.63
CA LEU A 334 15.41 13.04 11.06
C LEU A 334 15.51 13.00 12.58
N GLY A 335 15.15 14.10 13.27
CA GLY A 335 15.09 14.15 14.72
C GLY A 335 14.12 13.12 15.30
N ALA A 336 12.90 13.06 14.76
CA ALA A 336 11.90 12.06 15.15
C ALA A 336 12.39 10.62 14.90
N LEU A 337 13.04 10.37 13.75
CA LEU A 337 13.64 9.09 13.42
C LEU A 337 14.73 8.68 14.42
N ILE A 338 15.68 9.58 14.72
CA ILE A 338 16.77 9.32 15.67
C ILE A 338 16.20 9.01 17.05
N GLU A 339 15.19 9.75 17.51
CA GLU A 339 14.55 9.49 18.81
C GLU A 339 13.80 8.15 18.84
N ASP A 340 13.10 7.76 17.77
CA ASP A 340 12.46 6.45 17.65
C ASP A 340 13.49 5.30 17.68
N LEU A 341 14.60 5.48 16.98
CA LEU A 341 15.72 4.54 17.00
C LEU A 341 16.34 4.45 18.40
N LYS A 342 16.58 5.57 19.09
CA LYS A 342 17.09 5.54 20.47
C LYS A 342 16.16 4.77 21.39
N ARG A 343 14.84 5.04 21.34
CA ARG A 343 13.85 4.36 22.18
C ARG A 343 13.85 2.84 21.99
N SER A 344 14.21 2.38 20.79
CA SER A 344 14.31 0.95 20.46
C SER A 344 15.58 0.27 21.02
N LEU A 345 16.55 1.04 21.52
CA LEU A 345 17.79 0.51 22.13
C LEU A 345 17.63 0.26 23.63
N SER A 346 18.53 -0.56 24.19
CA SER A 346 18.65 -0.75 25.65
C SER A 346 19.01 0.57 26.36
N LYS A 347 18.58 0.75 27.61
CA LYS A 347 18.85 1.95 28.43
C LYS A 347 20.33 2.41 28.44
N ASN A 348 21.29 1.48 28.46
CA ASN A 348 22.71 1.81 28.44
C ASN A 348 23.15 2.42 27.09
N LYS A 349 22.67 1.84 25.99
CA LYS A 349 22.95 2.33 24.62
C LYS A 349 22.23 3.64 24.32
N GLN A 350 21.04 3.87 24.89
CA GLN A 350 20.28 5.12 24.71
C GLN A 350 21.10 6.36 25.08
N LYS A 351 21.91 6.28 26.14
CA LYS A 351 22.71 7.42 26.64
C LYS A 351 23.85 7.83 25.72
N THR A 352 24.33 6.93 24.88
CA THR A 352 25.53 7.14 24.04
C THR A 352 25.23 7.09 22.54
N ALA A 353 24.09 6.54 22.13
CA ALA A 353 23.72 6.40 20.73
C ALA A 353 23.43 7.75 20.08
N PHE A 354 24.02 7.98 18.91
CA PHE A 354 23.80 9.16 18.07
C PHE A 354 24.15 10.52 18.70
N ASN A 355 24.93 10.54 19.80
CA ASN A 355 25.32 11.80 20.45
C ASN A 355 26.24 12.68 19.60
N SER A 356 26.98 12.07 18.67
CA SER A 356 27.91 12.75 17.77
C SER A 356 27.29 13.14 16.42
N ILE A 357 25.96 13.09 16.32
CA ILE A 357 25.24 13.33 15.08
C ILE A 357 24.76 14.77 15.01
N ASP A 358 25.13 15.44 13.92
CA ASP A 358 24.62 16.75 13.54
C ASP A 358 23.51 16.58 12.49
N ILE A 359 22.27 16.85 12.90
CA ILE A 359 21.09 16.72 12.03
C ILE A 359 21.17 17.68 10.83
N SER A 360 21.68 18.90 11.03
CA SER A 360 21.78 19.89 9.95
C SER A 360 22.71 19.38 8.83
N LYS A 361 23.87 18.84 9.21
CA LYS A 361 24.80 18.22 8.26
C LYS A 361 24.22 17.01 7.53
N ILE A 362 23.42 16.19 8.21
CA ILE A 362 22.74 15.06 7.55
C ILE A 362 21.70 15.57 6.56
N THR A 363 20.89 16.57 6.95
CA THR A 363 19.92 17.21 6.07
C THR A 363 20.60 17.71 4.80
N MET A 364 21.65 18.54 4.94
CA MET A 364 22.45 19.03 3.79
C MET A 364 23.02 17.89 2.96
N SER A 365 23.50 16.83 3.62
CA SER A 365 24.07 15.66 2.94
C SER A 365 23.01 14.93 2.11
N LEU A 366 21.79 14.79 2.62
CA LEU A 366 20.67 14.16 1.93
C LEU A 366 20.03 15.07 0.87
N THR A 367 20.06 16.39 1.01
CA THR A 367 19.56 17.33 0.00
C THR A 367 20.58 17.62 -1.10
N GLY A 368 21.84 17.24 -0.92
CA GLY A 368 22.93 17.52 -1.86
C GLY A 368 23.57 18.90 -1.68
N GLU A 369 23.21 19.61 -0.62
CA GLU A 369 23.73 20.94 -0.26
C GLU A 369 25.02 20.86 0.58
N PHE A 370 25.45 19.64 0.96
CA PHE A 370 26.69 19.45 1.70
C PHE A 370 27.90 19.55 0.76
N GLU A 371 28.75 20.55 1.00
CA GLU A 371 29.96 20.80 0.21
C GLU A 371 31.21 20.28 0.92
N SER A 372 32.13 19.68 0.16
CA SER A 372 33.45 19.24 0.62
C SER A 372 34.35 18.90 -0.57
N ASP A 373 35.65 19.13 -0.42
CA ASP A 373 36.68 18.77 -1.40
C ASP A 373 36.97 17.25 -1.46
N THR A 374 36.38 16.47 -0.55
CA THR A 374 36.61 15.05 -0.43
C THR A 374 35.33 14.24 -0.63
N MET A 375 35.47 13.05 -1.21
CA MET A 375 34.34 12.21 -1.61
C MET A 375 34.13 11.06 -0.64
N CYS A 376 32.86 10.78 -0.33
CA CYS A 376 32.44 9.71 0.55
C CYS A 376 32.78 8.34 -0.05
N VAL A 377 33.56 7.54 0.67
CA VAL A 377 33.96 6.19 0.25
C VAL A 377 32.79 5.22 0.03
N PHE A 378 31.60 5.51 0.60
CA PHE A 378 30.44 4.64 0.47
C PHE A 378 29.49 4.98 -0.67
N CYS A 379 29.41 6.25 -1.08
CA CYS A 379 28.38 6.69 -2.03
C CYS A 379 28.88 7.68 -3.08
N GLY A 380 30.12 8.16 -2.97
CA GLY A 380 30.68 9.15 -3.90
C GLY A 380 30.13 10.56 -3.75
N GLU A 381 29.34 10.87 -2.71
CA GLU A 381 28.89 12.24 -2.41
C GLU A 381 29.91 12.99 -1.54
N PRO A 382 29.90 14.33 -1.48
CA PRO A 382 30.83 15.08 -0.63
C PRO A 382 30.79 14.63 0.84
N GLY A 383 31.96 14.47 1.47
CA GLY A 383 32.08 13.89 2.81
C GLY A 383 33.11 14.57 3.70
N GLU A 384 33.16 14.17 4.97
CA GLU A 384 34.14 14.70 5.92
C GLU A 384 35.28 13.70 6.12
N SER A 385 36.51 14.20 6.13
CA SER A 385 37.69 13.37 6.40
C SER A 385 37.67 12.84 7.85
N ILE A 386 38.05 11.58 8.00
CA ILE A 386 38.21 10.94 9.30
C ILE A 386 39.55 11.38 9.90
N SER A 387 39.54 12.48 10.66
CA SER A 387 40.74 13.14 11.17
C SER A 387 41.38 12.48 12.40
N ASP A 388 40.61 11.78 13.24
CA ASP A 388 41.11 11.24 14.52
C ASP A 388 41.07 9.72 14.63
N ASN A 389 42.23 9.13 14.93
CA ASN A 389 42.38 7.71 15.30
C ASN A 389 41.55 7.33 16.56
N GLU A 390 41.14 8.28 17.40
CA GLU A 390 40.27 8.02 18.57
C GLU A 390 38.78 7.90 18.22
N LYS A 391 38.28 8.66 17.23
CA LYS A 391 36.93 8.44 16.67
C LYS A 391 36.85 7.09 15.97
N VAL A 392 37.94 6.70 15.31
CA VAL A 392 38.15 5.37 14.76
C VAL A 392 38.06 4.33 15.89
N LYS A 393 38.71 4.49 17.06
CA LYS A 393 38.56 3.58 18.22
C LYS A 393 37.13 3.41 18.75
N SER A 394 36.33 4.47 18.83
CA SER A 394 34.92 4.38 19.28
C SER A 394 34.01 3.68 18.25
N ILE A 395 34.33 3.83 16.96
CA ILE A 395 33.72 3.14 15.82
C ILE A 395 34.25 1.68 15.71
N MET A 396 35.49 1.42 16.15
CA MET A 396 36.25 0.17 16.03
C MET A 396 36.02 -0.86 17.13
N ALA A 397 35.35 -0.52 18.24
CA ALA A 397 35.35 -1.37 19.42
C ALA A 397 34.66 -2.75 19.20
N ASN A 398 33.82 -2.90 18.15
CA ASN A 398 33.09 -4.14 17.85
C ASN A 398 33.26 -4.59 16.38
N LYS A 399 34.42 -5.17 16.07
CA LYS A 399 34.92 -5.55 14.72
C LYS A 399 34.17 -6.75 14.11
N PHE A 400 33.84 -6.78 12.80
CA PHE A 400 33.72 -8.01 11.97
C PHE A 400 33.28 -7.85 10.46
N THR A 401 33.11 -6.67 9.88
CA THR A 401 32.65 -6.53 8.45
C THR A 401 33.73 -5.94 7.54
N ASP A 402 33.74 -6.33 6.25
CA ASP A 402 34.69 -5.81 5.24
C ASP A 402 34.53 -4.30 5.00
N THR A 403 33.35 -3.74 5.31
CA THR A 403 33.07 -2.29 5.21
C THR A 403 33.97 -1.45 6.13
N TRP A 404 34.47 -2.02 7.22
CA TRP A 404 35.46 -1.38 8.09
C TRP A 404 36.83 -1.18 7.41
N LEU A 405 37.22 -2.05 6.47
CA LEU A 405 38.47 -1.91 5.72
C LEU A 405 38.50 -0.65 4.84
N LEU A 406 37.32 -0.09 4.54
CA LEU A 406 37.17 1.16 3.79
C LEU A 406 37.29 2.41 4.67
N LEU A 407 37.27 2.25 6.00
CA LEU A 407 37.31 3.34 6.98
C LEU A 407 38.72 3.49 7.56
N THR A 408 39.67 3.91 6.72
CA THR A 408 41.06 4.20 7.11
C THR A 408 41.26 5.68 7.42
N HIS A 409 42.35 6.02 8.12
CA HIS A 409 42.78 7.42 8.28
C HIS A 409 42.98 8.06 6.89
N GLY A 410 42.38 9.24 6.67
CA GLY A 410 42.35 9.90 5.36
C GLY A 410 41.17 9.52 4.46
N ALA A 411 40.39 8.48 4.79
CA ALA A 411 39.10 8.25 4.15
C ALA A 411 38.10 9.34 4.54
N SER A 412 37.13 9.60 3.66
CA SER A 412 36.07 10.58 3.90
C SER A 412 34.70 9.91 3.85
N VAL A 413 33.79 10.32 4.74
CA VAL A 413 32.44 9.76 4.85
C VAL A 413 31.44 10.90 4.96
N CYS A 414 30.40 10.88 4.14
CA CYS A 414 29.34 11.89 4.23
C CYS A 414 28.46 11.67 5.47
N PRO A 415 27.90 12.73 6.06
CA PRO A 415 27.06 12.66 7.25
C PRO A 415 25.92 11.62 7.16
N ALA A 416 25.25 11.52 6.00
CA ALA A 416 24.19 10.55 5.78
C ALA A 416 24.69 9.09 5.83
N CYS A 417 25.79 8.76 5.14
CA CYS A 417 26.34 7.41 5.19
C CYS A 417 26.89 7.07 6.57
N LYS A 418 27.44 8.05 7.30
CA LYS A 418 27.87 7.88 8.69
C LYS A 418 26.70 7.48 9.58
N LEU A 419 25.57 8.18 9.51
CA LEU A 419 24.35 7.80 10.26
C LEU A 419 23.89 6.39 9.88
N GLY A 420 23.79 6.08 8.58
CA GLY A 420 23.37 4.75 8.12
C GLY A 420 24.27 3.63 8.66
N PHE A 421 25.58 3.87 8.68
CA PHE A 421 26.57 2.96 9.27
C PHE A 421 26.40 2.82 10.79
N GLU A 422 26.24 3.92 11.52
CA GLU A 422 26.00 3.89 12.97
C GLU A 422 24.73 3.11 13.33
N ILE A 423 23.65 3.26 12.56
CA ILE A 423 22.42 2.46 12.73
C ILE A 423 22.71 0.97 12.50
N GLU A 424 23.41 0.64 11.41
CA GLU A 424 23.79 -0.75 11.12
C GLU A 424 24.55 -1.39 12.29
N GLU A 425 25.52 -0.67 12.85
CA GLU A 425 26.31 -1.16 13.99
C GLU A 425 25.49 -1.31 15.28
N LEU A 426 24.67 -0.31 15.62
CA LEU A 426 23.89 -0.31 16.85
C LEU A 426 22.84 -1.43 16.88
N PHE A 427 22.21 -1.67 15.73
CA PHE A 427 21.14 -2.67 15.56
C PHE A 427 21.65 -4.01 15.07
N ARG A 428 22.95 -4.19 14.79
CA ARG A 428 23.55 -5.42 14.26
C ARG A 428 23.09 -6.71 14.97
N ALA A 429 23.04 -6.70 16.30
CA ALA A 429 22.67 -7.88 17.10
C ALA A 429 21.16 -8.18 17.09
N GLN A 430 20.34 -7.13 17.08
CA GLN A 430 18.88 -7.24 17.05
C GLN A 430 18.37 -7.48 15.61
N GLY A 431 19.16 -7.05 14.62
CA GLY A 431 18.82 -6.97 13.21
C GLY A 431 17.64 -6.03 12.93
N MET A 432 17.58 -5.54 11.69
CA MET A 432 16.47 -4.72 11.23
C MET A 432 16.05 -5.22 9.85
N ASN A 433 14.79 -5.56 9.69
CA ASN A 433 14.26 -5.88 8.37
C ASN A 433 13.53 -4.65 7.86
N LYS A 434 14.01 -4.06 6.77
CA LYS A 434 13.40 -2.89 6.13
C LYS A 434 13.27 -3.12 4.64
N TYR A 435 12.14 -2.68 4.11
CA TYR A 435 11.81 -2.72 2.71
C TYR A 435 11.05 -1.45 2.33
N LEU A 436 11.02 -1.16 1.04
CA LEU A 436 10.13 -0.21 0.42
C LEU A 436 9.14 -1.02 -0.43
N ALA A 437 7.84 -0.83 -0.20
CA ALA A 437 6.84 -1.37 -1.12
C ALA A 437 6.99 -0.72 -2.48
N GLU A 438 6.91 -1.55 -3.52
CA GLU A 438 6.84 -1.10 -4.91
C GLU A 438 5.45 -1.38 -5.47
N GLU A 439 5.14 -0.77 -6.61
CA GLU A 439 3.86 -0.94 -7.30
C GLU A 439 3.58 -2.42 -7.59
N ALA A 440 2.46 -2.93 -7.08
CA ALA A 440 1.99 -4.26 -7.46
C ALA A 440 1.79 -4.35 -8.99
N ILE A 441 2.18 -5.49 -9.58
CA ILE A 441 1.84 -5.80 -10.98
C ILE A 441 0.42 -6.36 -11.00
N LEU A 442 -0.45 -5.74 -11.80
CA LEU A 442 -1.81 -6.23 -12.04
C LEU A 442 -1.91 -6.88 -13.41
N GLU A 443 -2.39 -8.12 -13.44
CA GLU A 443 -2.81 -8.83 -14.64
C GLU A 443 -4.34 -8.89 -14.64
N MET A 444 -4.99 -8.12 -15.52
CA MET A 444 -6.45 -8.15 -15.63
C MET A 444 -6.89 -9.44 -16.28
N ARG A 445 -7.83 -10.15 -15.65
CA ARG A 445 -8.34 -11.43 -16.15
C ARG A 445 -9.80 -11.41 -16.53
N LEU A 446 -10.61 -10.61 -15.82
CA LEU A 446 -12.05 -10.63 -15.99
C LEU A 446 -12.61 -9.21 -15.87
N ILE A 447 -13.46 -8.86 -16.82
CA ILE A 447 -14.37 -7.72 -16.74
C ILE A 447 -15.73 -8.30 -16.34
N SER A 448 -16.21 -7.98 -15.13
CA SER A 448 -17.45 -8.58 -14.59
C SER A 448 -18.71 -8.18 -15.36
N THR A 449 -18.64 -7.14 -16.18
CA THR A 449 -19.76 -6.56 -16.93
C THR A 449 -19.27 -5.85 -18.18
N GLU A 450 -19.86 -6.14 -19.35
CA GLU A 450 -19.62 -5.34 -20.56
C GLU A 450 -20.04 -3.89 -20.31
N ILE A 451 -19.05 -3.04 -20.03
CA ILE A 451 -19.27 -1.61 -19.85
C ILE A 451 -18.88 -0.91 -21.14
N PRO A 452 -19.82 -0.23 -21.84
CA PRO A 452 -19.61 0.26 -23.21
C PRO A 452 -18.45 1.24 -23.39
N ILE A 453 -17.97 1.88 -22.32
CA ILE A 453 -16.82 2.80 -22.32
C ILE A 453 -15.49 2.10 -22.05
N PHE A 454 -15.51 0.93 -21.41
CA PHE A 454 -14.32 0.14 -21.06
C PHE A 454 -14.01 -0.87 -22.16
N ARG A 455 -13.79 -0.37 -23.37
CA ARG A 455 -13.61 -1.19 -24.57
C ARG A 455 -12.23 -1.82 -24.70
N SER A 456 -11.26 -1.41 -23.89
CA SER A 456 -9.90 -1.94 -23.94
C SER A 456 -9.53 -2.60 -22.62
N GLU A 457 -8.75 -3.68 -22.71
CA GLU A 457 -8.06 -4.32 -21.58
C GLU A 457 -6.84 -3.51 -21.11
N ASN A 458 -6.74 -2.22 -21.46
CA ASN A 458 -5.66 -1.35 -21.02
C ASN A 458 -6.16 -0.38 -19.95
N PHE A 459 -5.25 -0.01 -19.06
CA PHE A 459 -5.45 0.98 -18.00
C PHE A 459 -4.34 2.02 -18.04
N LEU A 460 -4.62 3.17 -17.45
CA LEU A 460 -3.62 4.20 -17.24
C LEU A 460 -3.02 4.08 -15.85
N ARG A 461 -1.71 4.36 -15.77
CA ARG A 461 -0.99 4.52 -14.52
C ARG A 461 -0.74 5.99 -14.25
N SER A 462 -0.78 6.33 -12.97
CA SER A 462 -0.63 7.69 -12.48
C SER A 462 -0.11 7.67 -11.04
N ILE A 463 0.21 8.80 -10.39
CA ILE A 463 0.73 8.74 -9.00
C ILE A 463 -0.32 8.19 -8.03
N SER A 464 -1.60 8.54 -8.18
CA SER A 464 -2.64 7.97 -7.32
C SER A 464 -2.67 6.45 -7.49
N SER A 465 -2.60 5.97 -8.74
CA SER A 465 -2.43 4.55 -9.01
C SER A 465 -1.13 3.99 -8.45
N LYS A 466 -0.02 4.73 -8.45
CA LYS A 466 1.25 4.30 -7.85
C LYS A 466 1.11 4.10 -6.34
N ILE A 467 0.59 5.10 -5.62
CA ILE A 467 0.34 5.01 -4.17
C ILE A 467 -0.59 3.83 -3.89
N TRP A 468 -1.66 3.70 -4.67
CA TRP A 468 -2.60 2.59 -4.55
C TRP A 468 -1.95 1.22 -4.79
N LEU A 469 -1.15 1.07 -5.84
CA LEU A 469 -0.45 -0.17 -6.16
C LEU A 469 0.63 -0.52 -5.13
N GLU A 470 1.32 0.47 -4.56
CA GLU A 470 2.23 0.29 -3.41
C GLU A 470 1.45 -0.15 -2.17
N LEU A 471 0.29 0.48 -1.93
CA LEU A 471 -0.60 0.11 -0.83
C LEU A 471 -1.09 -1.33 -0.98
N LEU A 472 -1.41 -1.78 -2.20
CA LEU A 472 -1.76 -3.17 -2.48
C LEU A 472 -0.61 -4.14 -2.13
N SER A 473 0.62 -3.79 -2.48
CA SER A 473 1.81 -4.53 -2.03
C SER A 473 1.89 -4.57 -0.50
N GLU A 474 1.76 -3.42 0.18
CA GLU A 474 1.78 -3.36 1.65
C GLU A 474 0.65 -4.17 2.31
N VAL A 475 -0.56 -4.15 1.75
CA VAL A 475 -1.70 -4.97 2.20
C VAL A 475 -1.30 -6.45 2.14
N TYR A 476 -0.68 -6.90 1.05
CA TYR A 476 -0.18 -8.27 0.96
C TYR A 476 0.87 -8.56 2.04
N TYR A 477 1.87 -7.69 2.23
CA TYR A 477 2.89 -7.93 3.25
C TYR A 477 2.35 -7.84 4.69
N SER A 478 1.26 -7.08 4.91
CA SER A 478 0.56 -7.02 6.20
C SER A 478 -0.08 -8.37 6.59
N LEU A 479 -0.42 -9.23 5.61
CA LEU A 479 -0.85 -10.62 5.86
C LEU A 479 0.18 -11.38 6.69
N HIS A 480 1.46 -11.01 6.60
CA HIS A 480 2.54 -11.64 7.37
C HIS A 480 2.72 -11.03 8.75
N LYS A 481 2.31 -9.78 8.97
CA LYS A 481 2.37 -9.11 10.27
C LYS A 481 1.17 -9.48 11.16
N SER A 482 0.04 -9.82 10.54
CA SER A 482 -1.19 -10.22 11.26
C SER A 482 -1.02 -11.52 12.05
N LYS A 483 -0.89 -11.40 13.37
CA LYS A 483 -0.83 -12.54 14.31
C LYS A 483 -2.08 -13.41 14.23
N GLU A 484 -3.23 -12.81 13.93
CA GLU A 484 -4.51 -13.51 13.83
C GLU A 484 -4.55 -14.40 12.58
N LEU A 485 -4.18 -13.86 11.42
CA LEU A 485 -4.01 -14.66 10.20
C LEU A 485 -2.95 -15.75 10.37
N GLN A 486 -1.84 -15.47 11.07
CA GLN A 486 -0.84 -16.50 11.40
C GLN A 486 -1.38 -17.64 12.29
N LYS A 487 -2.38 -17.37 13.15
CA LYS A 487 -3.05 -18.43 13.95
C LYS A 487 -4.02 -19.25 13.08
N ILE A 488 -4.74 -18.58 12.19
CA ILE A 488 -5.73 -19.20 11.28
C ILE A 488 -5.04 -20.09 10.24
N THR A 489 -3.99 -19.56 9.61
CA THR A 489 -3.18 -20.23 8.56
C THR A 489 -2.52 -21.53 9.02
N LYS A 490 -2.27 -21.72 10.32
CA LYS A 490 -1.80 -23.00 10.88
C LYS A 490 -2.80 -24.15 10.73
N LYS A 491 -4.08 -23.85 10.50
CA LYS A 491 -5.18 -24.82 10.55
C LYS A 491 -6.01 -24.88 9.26
N ASN A 492 -5.97 -23.84 8.41
CA ASN A 492 -7.00 -23.63 7.39
C ASN A 492 -6.45 -23.32 5.99
N GLU A 493 -6.88 -24.12 5.01
CA GLU A 493 -6.50 -24.01 3.58
C GLU A 493 -6.96 -22.71 2.92
N TRP A 494 -8.12 -22.14 3.28
CA TRP A 494 -8.67 -20.97 2.56
C TRP A 494 -7.74 -19.74 2.57
N THR A 495 -6.91 -19.60 3.60
CA THR A 495 -5.94 -18.49 3.69
C THR A 495 -4.78 -18.63 2.72
N THR A 496 -4.50 -19.82 2.16
CA THR A 496 -3.44 -19.99 1.16
C THR A 496 -3.76 -19.27 -0.14
N ALA A 497 -5.05 -19.09 -0.45
CA ALA A 497 -5.47 -18.34 -1.63
C ALA A 497 -4.95 -16.90 -1.60
N PHE A 498 -4.98 -16.21 -0.45
CA PHE A 498 -4.46 -14.85 -0.34
C PHE A 498 -2.95 -14.75 -0.58
N TYR A 499 -2.19 -15.79 -0.25
CA TYR A 499 -0.74 -15.80 -0.43
C TYR A 499 -0.32 -16.24 -1.83
N LEU A 500 -0.92 -17.32 -2.33
CA LEU A 500 -0.52 -17.96 -3.58
C LEU A 500 -1.25 -17.40 -4.80
N ASN A 501 -2.39 -16.75 -4.60
CA ASN A 501 -3.22 -16.18 -5.65
C ASN A 501 -3.94 -14.91 -5.17
N PRO A 502 -3.20 -13.88 -4.75
CA PRO A 502 -3.80 -12.62 -4.32
C PRO A 502 -4.56 -12.00 -5.49
N LYS A 503 -5.87 -11.81 -5.31
CA LYS A 503 -6.76 -11.14 -6.25
C LYS A 503 -7.24 -9.82 -5.67
N VAL A 504 -7.48 -8.85 -6.54
CA VAL A 504 -8.08 -7.58 -6.21
C VAL A 504 -9.31 -7.38 -7.10
N VAL A 505 -10.40 -6.92 -6.49
CA VAL A 505 -11.60 -6.51 -7.21
C VAL A 505 -11.66 -4.99 -7.16
N ILE A 506 -11.44 -4.34 -8.30
CA ILE A 506 -11.69 -2.90 -8.49
C ILE A 506 -12.81 -2.84 -9.52
N TYR A 507 -14.06 -2.90 -9.06
CA TYR A 507 -15.19 -3.10 -9.96
C TYR A 507 -15.16 -2.11 -11.13
N PRO A 508 -15.34 -2.58 -12.39
CA PRO A 508 -15.77 -3.92 -12.81
C PRO A 508 -14.65 -4.98 -12.96
N TYR A 509 -13.41 -4.64 -12.62
CA TYR A 509 -12.25 -5.47 -12.90
C TYR A 509 -11.95 -6.43 -11.76
N ILE A 510 -11.66 -7.68 -12.14
CA ILE A 510 -10.97 -8.63 -11.28
C ILE A 510 -9.56 -8.81 -11.85
N ALA A 511 -8.59 -8.40 -11.04
CA ALA A 511 -7.18 -8.48 -11.40
C ALA A 511 -6.46 -9.45 -10.46
N ASP A 512 -5.61 -10.25 -11.08
CA ASP A 512 -4.60 -11.01 -10.38
C ASP A 512 -3.44 -10.07 -10.04
N MET A 513 -2.93 -10.16 -8.81
CA MET A 513 -1.89 -9.26 -8.32
C MET A 513 -0.57 -10.01 -8.11
N THR A 514 0.54 -9.32 -8.36
CA THR A 514 1.88 -9.74 -7.94
C THR A 514 2.49 -8.62 -7.10
N PRO A 515 2.60 -8.78 -5.78
CA PRO A 515 3.15 -7.76 -4.89
C PRO A 515 4.66 -7.60 -5.10
N GLN A 516 5.19 -6.39 -4.89
CA GLN A 516 6.59 -6.07 -5.13
C GLN A 516 7.21 -5.31 -3.95
N VAL A 517 8.46 -5.61 -3.63
CA VAL A 517 9.27 -4.84 -2.67
C VAL A 517 10.71 -4.67 -3.14
N LEU A 518 11.26 -3.53 -2.77
CA LEU A 518 12.69 -3.28 -2.69
C LEU A 518 13.15 -3.55 -1.26
N SER A 519 13.84 -4.68 -1.05
CA SER A 519 14.46 -4.97 0.25
C SER A 519 15.73 -4.15 0.40
N VAL A 520 15.80 -3.33 1.45
CA VAL A 520 16.95 -2.45 1.69
C VAL A 520 17.83 -2.96 2.83
N ALA A 521 17.24 -3.72 3.75
CA ALA A 521 17.89 -4.18 4.95
C ALA A 521 17.30 -5.53 5.37
N LEU A 522 18.16 -6.55 5.50
CA LEU A 522 17.71 -7.91 5.83
C LEU A 522 18.56 -8.52 6.95
N ARG A 523 17.87 -9.18 7.88
CA ARG A 523 18.45 -10.06 8.88
C ARG A 523 18.31 -11.51 8.42
N TYR A 524 19.44 -12.18 8.27
CA TYR A 524 19.47 -13.60 7.97
C TYR A 524 19.58 -14.41 9.26
N SER A 525 19.03 -15.63 9.26
CA SER A 525 19.20 -16.56 10.40
C SER A 525 20.66 -17.01 10.58
N LYS A 526 21.43 -17.02 9.49
CA LYS A 526 22.83 -17.51 9.44
C LYS A 526 23.87 -16.41 9.18
N LYS A 527 23.46 -15.17 8.87
CA LYS A 527 24.36 -14.03 8.60
C LYS A 527 23.94 -12.79 9.40
N LYS A 528 24.88 -11.88 9.65
CA LYS A 528 24.63 -10.61 10.36
C LYS A 528 23.64 -9.73 9.58
N PHE A 529 23.18 -8.64 10.19
CA PHE A 529 22.41 -7.61 9.50
C PHE A 529 23.18 -7.15 8.24
N VAL A 530 22.52 -7.16 7.07
CA VAL A 530 23.14 -6.78 5.78
C VAL A 530 22.26 -5.77 5.08
N LEU A 531 22.86 -4.64 4.71
CA LEU A 531 22.26 -3.69 3.78
C LEU A 531 22.46 -4.15 2.33
N GLN A 532 21.39 -4.11 1.54
CA GLN A 532 21.44 -4.52 0.14
C GLN A 532 21.83 -3.35 -0.77
N SER A 533 22.63 -3.63 -1.80
CA SER A 533 23.28 -2.61 -2.64
C SER A 533 22.60 -2.38 -4.00
N GLY A 534 21.35 -2.84 -4.21
CA GLY A 534 20.70 -2.73 -5.51
C GLY A 534 19.25 -2.27 -5.41
N ILE A 535 18.86 -1.33 -6.28
CA ILE A 535 17.48 -0.86 -6.52
C ILE A 535 16.75 -1.78 -7.53
N HIS A 536 17.41 -2.83 -8.04
CA HIS A 536 16.97 -3.55 -9.25
C HIS A 536 16.17 -4.83 -9.00
N SER A 537 15.76 -5.12 -7.77
CA SER A 537 15.16 -6.41 -7.45
C SER A 537 13.64 -6.28 -7.30
N ARG A 538 12.90 -6.51 -8.40
CA ARG A 538 11.46 -6.77 -8.38
C ARG A 538 11.20 -8.10 -7.66
N VAL A 539 11.22 -8.07 -6.34
CA VAL A 539 11.17 -9.25 -5.48
C VAL A 539 9.80 -9.36 -4.85
N VAL A 540 9.27 -10.58 -4.85
CA VAL A 540 8.03 -10.93 -4.15
C VAL A 540 8.36 -11.42 -2.73
N PHE A 541 9.37 -12.28 -2.63
CA PHE A 541 9.86 -12.77 -1.33
C PHE A 541 11.38 -12.75 -1.30
N PRO A 542 12.02 -11.95 -0.42
CA PRO A 542 13.44 -12.11 -0.21
C PRO A 542 13.69 -13.39 0.57
N GLY A 543 14.60 -14.20 0.06
CA GLY A 543 14.97 -15.49 0.62
C GLY A 543 16.34 -15.47 1.27
N ASN A 544 16.61 -16.47 2.12
CA ASN A 544 17.93 -16.59 2.75
C ASN A 544 19.03 -16.98 1.75
N GLU A 545 18.67 -17.71 0.69
CA GLU A 545 19.61 -18.21 -0.34
C GLU A 545 19.28 -17.67 -1.73
N LYS A 546 17.99 -17.53 -2.05
CA LYS A 546 17.50 -17.03 -3.33
C LYS A 546 16.20 -16.26 -3.12
N ASP A 547 16.07 -15.12 -3.75
CA ASP A 547 14.84 -14.34 -3.78
C ASP A 547 13.85 -14.92 -4.80
N MET A 548 12.56 -14.86 -4.49
CA MET A 548 11.50 -15.20 -5.45
C MET A 548 11.19 -13.98 -6.32
N THR A 549 11.32 -14.14 -7.63
CA THR A 549 11.00 -13.10 -8.61
C THR A 549 9.50 -13.05 -8.93
N SER A 550 9.05 -11.98 -9.60
CA SER A 550 7.68 -11.85 -10.11
C SER A 550 7.29 -13.02 -11.03
N GLU A 551 8.20 -13.47 -11.88
CA GLU A 551 7.96 -14.54 -12.86
C GLU A 551 7.79 -15.89 -12.17
N GLU A 552 8.66 -16.19 -11.19
CA GLU A 552 8.55 -17.42 -10.39
C GLU A 552 7.24 -17.45 -9.60
N PHE A 553 6.86 -16.31 -9.00
CA PHE A 553 5.59 -16.19 -8.30
C PHE A 553 4.40 -16.39 -9.25
N ALA A 554 4.44 -15.82 -10.46
CA ALA A 554 3.39 -16.00 -11.46
C ALA A 554 3.22 -17.48 -11.87
N ILE A 555 4.33 -18.21 -11.99
CA ILE A 555 4.33 -19.67 -12.25
C ILE A 555 3.69 -20.43 -11.08
N VAL A 556 4.11 -20.14 -9.85
CA VAL A 556 3.55 -20.75 -8.62
C VAL A 556 2.05 -20.50 -8.53
N ARG A 557 1.62 -19.26 -8.77
CA ARG A 557 0.21 -18.85 -8.76
C ARG A 557 -0.59 -19.62 -9.81
N LYS A 558 -0.10 -19.67 -11.06
CA LYS A 558 -0.77 -20.41 -12.14
C LYS A 558 -0.93 -21.89 -11.78
N PHE A 559 0.09 -22.49 -11.20
CA PHE A 559 0.04 -23.88 -10.76
C PHE A 559 -0.97 -24.10 -9.62
N TYR A 560 -1.00 -23.22 -8.62
CA TYR A 560 -1.98 -23.26 -7.54
C TYR A 560 -3.42 -23.10 -8.06
N SER A 561 -3.66 -22.16 -8.97
CA SER A 561 -4.99 -21.96 -9.57
C SER A 561 -5.52 -23.22 -10.25
N SER A 562 -4.65 -24.06 -10.83
CA SER A 562 -5.04 -25.36 -11.41
C SER A 562 -5.13 -26.50 -10.37
N HIS A 563 -4.53 -26.33 -9.19
CA HIS A 563 -4.49 -27.35 -8.14
C HIS A 563 -4.71 -26.75 -6.74
N PRO A 564 -5.89 -26.21 -6.41
CA PRO A 564 -6.10 -25.52 -5.13
C PRO A 564 -5.87 -26.40 -3.89
N SER A 565 -6.17 -27.71 -4.00
CA SER A 565 -6.06 -28.68 -2.90
C SER A 565 -4.64 -28.91 -2.38
N ILE A 566 -3.60 -28.53 -3.14
CA ILE A 566 -2.20 -28.67 -2.71
C ILE A 566 -1.62 -27.37 -2.15
N GLY A 567 -2.43 -26.33 -1.93
CA GLY A 567 -1.99 -25.01 -1.48
C GLY A 567 -1.06 -25.06 -0.28
N LEU A 568 -1.42 -25.79 0.78
CA LEU A 568 -0.58 -25.93 1.98
C LEU A 568 0.77 -26.59 1.68
N ASN A 569 0.79 -27.61 0.82
CA ASN A 569 2.02 -28.28 0.40
C ASN A 569 2.92 -27.35 -0.43
N LEU A 570 2.32 -26.53 -1.30
CA LEU A 570 3.04 -25.55 -2.11
C LEU A 570 3.65 -24.45 -1.24
N VAL A 571 2.87 -23.90 -0.30
CA VAL A 571 3.35 -22.97 0.75
C VAL A 571 4.52 -23.56 1.53
N HIS A 572 4.42 -24.83 1.94
CA HIS A 572 5.50 -25.55 2.61
C HIS A 572 6.75 -25.68 1.72
N ARG A 573 6.57 -25.99 0.43
CA ARG A 573 7.71 -26.06 -0.49
C ARG A 573 8.38 -24.72 -0.68
N ILE A 574 7.61 -23.65 -0.92
CA ILE A 574 8.16 -22.30 -1.07
C ILE A 574 9.05 -21.96 0.12
N LYS A 575 8.60 -22.27 1.35
CA LYS A 575 9.44 -22.11 2.54
C LYS A 575 10.72 -22.93 2.50
N SER A 576 10.65 -24.18 2.07
CA SER A 576 11.83 -25.04 2.03
C SER A 576 12.87 -24.59 1.01
N VAL A 577 12.43 -24.01 -0.11
CA VAL A 577 13.30 -23.60 -1.23
C VAL A 577 13.84 -22.20 -1.01
N TYR A 578 12.95 -21.23 -0.79
CA TYR A 578 13.33 -19.82 -0.71
C TYR A 578 13.71 -19.43 0.72
N ASN A 579 13.19 -20.14 1.72
CA ASN A 579 13.34 -19.82 3.14
C ASN A 579 13.12 -18.31 3.40
N PRO A 580 11.91 -17.81 3.07
CA PRO A 580 11.63 -16.40 2.95
C PRO A 580 11.78 -15.69 4.29
N ILE A 581 12.42 -14.51 4.24
CA ILE A 581 12.74 -13.68 5.40
C ILE A 581 11.49 -12.92 5.83
N PHE A 582 10.77 -12.36 4.86
CA PHE A 582 9.42 -11.87 5.05
C PHE A 582 8.46 -12.99 4.68
N GLY A 583 7.83 -13.57 5.71
CA GLY A 583 6.50 -14.13 5.60
C GLY A 583 6.25 -15.20 4.54
N VAL A 584 6.13 -16.44 4.98
CA VAL A 584 5.09 -17.36 4.50
C VAL A 584 4.52 -17.99 5.80
N PRO A 585 3.21 -18.11 6.02
CA PRO A 585 2.67 -18.54 7.32
C PRO A 585 3.21 -19.91 7.75
N LYS A 586 3.60 -20.09 9.03
CA LYS A 586 4.14 -21.38 9.53
C LYS A 586 3.06 -22.47 9.45
N VAL A 587 3.17 -23.38 8.48
CA VAL A 587 2.29 -24.55 8.35
C VAL A 587 2.89 -25.73 9.13
N ALA A 588 2.12 -26.31 10.06
CA ALA A 588 2.51 -27.53 10.76
C ALA A 588 2.08 -28.75 9.96
N ILE A 589 2.98 -29.72 9.79
CA ILE A 589 2.59 -31.03 9.28
C ILE A 589 1.85 -31.72 10.43
N GLN A 590 0.59 -32.13 10.23
CA GLN A 590 0.03 -33.19 11.05
C GLN A 590 0.90 -34.42 10.81
N ARG A 591 1.89 -34.65 11.69
CA ARG A 591 2.50 -35.97 11.78
C ARG A 591 1.35 -36.89 12.16
N GLY A 592 0.96 -37.75 11.23
CA GLY A 592 -0.11 -38.72 11.42
C GLY A 592 0.05 -39.38 12.79
N GLY A 593 -1.05 -39.44 13.53
CA GLY A 593 -1.10 -40.04 14.85
C GLY A 593 -0.62 -41.48 14.81
N GLY A 594 0.63 -41.70 15.22
CA GLY A 594 1.08 -42.97 15.76
C GLY A 594 0.45 -43.15 17.13
N SER A 595 -0.66 -43.89 17.16
CA SER A 595 -1.19 -44.67 18.29
C SER A 595 -0.80 -44.22 19.72
N ARG A 596 -1.74 -43.52 20.37
CA ARG A 596 -1.91 -43.67 21.82
C ARG A 596 -2.42 -45.09 22.10
N ALA A 597 -1.50 -46.05 22.29
CA ALA A 597 -1.80 -47.28 23.01
C ALA A 597 -1.34 -47.12 24.46
N ARG A 598 -2.22 -46.60 25.31
CA ARG A 598 -2.13 -46.75 26.77
C ARG A 598 -3.50 -47.13 27.31
N LYS A 599 -3.68 -48.43 27.58
CA LYS A 599 -4.47 -49.02 28.68
C LYS A 599 -4.00 -50.47 28.80
N ARG A 600 -3.08 -50.79 29.73
CA ARG A 600 -3.25 -51.16 31.15
C ARG A 600 -4.02 -52.48 31.38
N LYS A 601 -3.28 -53.43 31.98
CA LYS A 601 -3.65 -54.53 32.91
C LYS A 601 -4.76 -55.51 32.50
N SER A 602 -4.33 -56.75 32.23
CA SER A 602 -4.54 -57.91 33.12
C SER A 602 -3.35 -58.84 32.95
#